data_AF-A0A556C414-F1
#
_entry.id   AF-A0A556C414-F1
#
_cell.length_a   1.000
_cell.length_b   1.000
_cell.length_c   1.000
_cell.angle_alpha   90.00
_cell.angle_beta   90.00
_cell.angle_gamma   90.00
#
_symmetry.space_group_name_H-M   'P 1'
#
loop_
_entity.id
_entity.type
_entity.pdbx_description
1 polymer ?
#
loop_
_entity_poly.entity_id
_entity_poly.type
_entity_poly.pdbx_seq_one_letter_code
_entity_poly.pdbx_strand_id
1 'polypeptide(L)'
;MTDQNEIIAAQAENVDRGLSIDLDNGTQHTVQSISQSYPTTVDDLWDACTNSERLERWFAPVSGNLELGGRYDIEGNASGTVTACEPPQSYSITWEFGGDSSQVTVSVEEDGDRARMTLEHSHSAEAGSDFWTQFGPGATGVGWDLAFLGLALHLMAGTGRPEDEEAFIQSEAGEMFVRESSRRWGEASAEEGTPEADATAAAERTTGFYLGQPPA
;
A
#
# COMPACT_ATOMS: atom_id res chain seq x y z
N MET A 1 2.48 10.18 22.66
CA MET A 1 2.50 10.60 21.26
C MET A 1 3.94 10.49 20.81
N THR A 2 4.21 9.59 19.89
CA THR A 2 5.57 9.30 19.40
C THR A 2 6.04 10.41 18.48
N ASP A 3 7.35 10.64 18.39
CA ASP A 3 7.91 11.63 17.46
C ASP A 3 7.69 11.17 16.00
N GLN A 4 7.21 12.07 15.15
CA GLN A 4 6.93 11.79 13.75
C GLN A 4 8.18 11.34 12.97
N ASN A 5 9.35 11.92 13.25
CA ASN A 5 10.58 11.54 12.56
C ASN A 5 11.04 10.15 12.98
N GLU A 6 10.83 9.76 14.24
CA GLU A 6 11.11 8.40 14.71
C GLU A 6 10.20 7.37 14.02
N ILE A 7 8.91 7.70 13.85
CA ILE A 7 7.98 6.85 13.09
C ILE A 7 8.45 6.70 11.65
N ILE A 8 8.72 7.80 10.94
CA ILE A 8 9.15 7.77 9.53
C ILE A 8 10.42 6.92 9.37
N ALA A 9 11.41 7.12 10.23
CA ALA A 9 12.68 6.41 10.15
C ALA A 9 12.55 4.90 10.37
N ALA A 10 11.64 4.46 11.24
CA ALA A 10 11.43 3.04 11.53
C ALA A 10 10.37 2.38 10.63
N GLN A 11 9.58 3.16 9.88
CA GLN A 11 8.37 2.65 9.24
C GLN A 11 8.65 1.54 8.23
N ALA A 12 9.70 1.65 7.42
CA ALA A 12 10.00 0.62 6.43
C ALA A 12 10.32 -0.76 7.08
N GLU A 13 10.87 -0.75 8.30
CA GLU A 13 11.15 -1.95 9.10
C GLU A 13 9.92 -2.49 9.83
N ASN A 14 9.00 -1.62 10.23
CA ASN A 14 7.80 -1.99 11.00
C ASN A 14 6.68 -2.61 10.16
N VAL A 15 6.88 -2.70 8.85
CA VAL A 15 5.92 -3.24 7.90
C VAL A 15 6.41 -4.58 7.37
N ASP A 16 5.59 -5.61 7.56
CA ASP A 16 5.78 -6.91 6.92
C ASP A 16 5.25 -6.83 5.49
N ARG A 17 6.02 -7.33 4.53
CA ARG A 17 5.64 -7.40 3.10
C ARG A 17 5.71 -8.84 2.63
N GLY A 18 4.80 -9.19 1.74
CA GLY A 18 4.82 -10.46 1.03
C GLY A 18 4.41 -10.27 -0.41
N LEU A 19 4.93 -11.12 -1.28
CA LEU A 19 4.52 -11.22 -2.67
C LEU A 19 4.22 -12.69 -2.96
N SER A 20 3.21 -12.94 -3.77
CA SER A 20 3.01 -14.23 -4.42
C SER A 20 2.85 -13.98 -5.91
N ILE A 21 3.51 -14.81 -6.72
CA ILE A 21 3.38 -14.81 -8.18
C ILE A 21 2.99 -16.22 -8.64
N ASP A 22 1.84 -16.33 -9.30
CA ASP A 22 1.40 -17.55 -9.97
C ASP A 22 1.25 -17.30 -11.48
N LEU A 23 1.69 -18.27 -12.28
CA LEU A 23 1.64 -18.20 -13.74
C LEU A 23 0.70 -19.29 -14.27
N ASP A 24 -0.46 -18.88 -14.78
CA ASP A 24 -1.42 -19.78 -15.41
C ASP A 24 -1.69 -19.38 -16.86
N ASN A 25 -1.38 -20.28 -17.80
CA ASN A 25 -1.71 -20.15 -19.22
C ASN A 25 -1.33 -18.80 -19.87
N GLY A 26 -0.19 -18.21 -19.47
CA GLY A 26 0.27 -16.91 -19.98
C GLY A 26 -0.32 -15.70 -19.26
N THR A 27 -1.12 -15.92 -18.22
CA THR A 27 -1.57 -14.92 -17.26
C THR A 27 -0.69 -14.99 -16.01
N GLN A 28 -0.29 -13.83 -15.51
CA GLN A 28 0.37 -13.69 -14.23
C GLN A 28 -0.63 -13.19 -13.20
N HIS A 29 -0.83 -13.98 -12.14
CA HIS A 29 -1.60 -13.62 -10.97
C HIS A 29 -0.62 -13.19 -9.87
N THR A 30 -0.80 -11.98 -9.36
CA THR A 30 0.02 -11.46 -8.27
C THR A 30 -0.84 -11.15 -7.06
N VAL A 31 -0.31 -11.43 -5.87
CA VAL A 31 -0.87 -10.96 -4.61
C VAL A 31 0.24 -10.28 -3.82
N GLN A 32 0.12 -8.98 -3.63
CA GLN A 32 0.98 -8.22 -2.73
C GLN A 32 0.29 -8.13 -1.37
N SER A 33 0.99 -8.51 -0.30
CA SER A 33 0.52 -8.35 1.07
C SER A 33 1.39 -7.34 1.81
N ILE A 34 0.76 -6.50 2.61
CA ILE A 34 1.42 -5.53 3.49
C ILE A 34 0.68 -5.52 4.82
N SER A 35 1.41 -5.57 5.93
CA SER A 35 0.78 -5.59 7.25
C SER A 35 1.62 -4.93 8.33
N GLN A 36 0.93 -4.39 9.34
CA GLN A 36 1.53 -3.70 10.48
C GLN A 36 0.59 -3.74 11.68
N SER A 37 1.17 -3.86 12.88
CA SER A 37 0.43 -3.79 14.15
C SER A 37 0.54 -2.40 14.77
N TYR A 38 -0.57 -1.85 15.24
CA TYR A 38 -0.69 -0.50 15.81
C TYR A 38 -1.11 -0.55 17.28
N PRO A 39 -0.67 0.40 18.13
CA PRO A 39 -1.04 0.45 19.55
C PRO A 39 -2.46 0.99 19.74
N THR A 40 -3.45 0.32 19.15
CA THR A 40 -4.87 0.63 19.25
C THR A 40 -5.71 -0.67 19.26
N THR A 41 -7.03 -0.53 19.35
CA THR A 41 -7.99 -1.64 19.33
C THR A 41 -8.46 -1.98 17.91
N VAL A 42 -8.98 -3.19 17.70
CA VAL A 42 -9.60 -3.60 16.42
C VAL A 42 -10.71 -2.63 16.01
N ASP A 43 -11.58 -2.22 16.93
CA ASP A 43 -12.69 -1.30 16.63
C ASP A 43 -12.19 0.08 16.15
N ASP A 44 -11.14 0.61 16.78
CA ASP A 44 -10.56 1.90 16.39
C ASP A 44 -9.80 1.81 15.05
N LEU A 45 -9.06 0.73 14.82
CA LEU A 45 -8.35 0.51 13.57
C LEU A 45 -9.33 0.28 12.41
N TRP A 46 -10.40 -0.49 12.65
CA TRP A 46 -11.48 -0.66 11.69
C TRP A 46 -12.16 0.66 11.32
N ASP A 47 -12.49 1.49 12.32
CA ASP A 47 -13.05 2.83 12.07
C ASP A 47 -12.07 3.73 11.32
N ALA A 48 -10.76 3.66 11.60
CA ALA A 48 -9.74 4.38 10.83
C ALA A 48 -9.71 3.99 9.35
N CYS A 49 -10.01 2.73 9.02
CA CYS A 49 -9.99 2.20 7.65
C CYS A 49 -11.31 2.31 6.90
N THR A 50 -12.43 2.56 7.59
CA THR A 50 -13.78 2.52 6.95
C THR A 50 -14.56 3.82 7.06
N ASN A 51 -14.18 4.71 7.99
CA ASN A 51 -14.81 6.02 8.15
C ASN A 51 -14.17 7.04 7.21
N SER A 52 -14.94 7.60 6.28
CA SER A 52 -14.44 8.58 5.29
C SER A 52 -13.76 9.80 5.93
N GLU A 53 -14.27 10.29 7.08
CA GLU A 53 -13.68 11.44 7.78
C GLU A 53 -12.33 11.11 8.43
N ARG A 54 -12.04 9.83 8.66
CA ARG A 54 -10.75 9.35 9.16
C ARG A 54 -9.80 8.99 8.04
N LEU A 55 -10.30 8.34 6.99
CA LEU A 55 -9.53 8.01 5.78
C LEU A 55 -8.85 9.25 5.19
N GLU A 56 -9.55 10.38 5.11
CA GLU A 56 -8.99 11.64 4.61
C GLU A 56 -7.72 12.09 5.37
N ARG A 57 -7.62 11.74 6.66
CA ARG A 57 -6.52 12.18 7.52
C ARG A 57 -5.21 11.47 7.21
N TRP A 58 -5.24 10.25 6.69
CA TRP A 58 -4.05 9.41 6.58
C TRP A 58 -3.86 8.77 5.20
N PHE A 59 -4.94 8.62 4.43
CA PHE A 59 -4.95 8.01 3.12
C PHE A 59 -5.28 9.05 2.04
N ALA A 60 -6.57 9.28 1.80
CA ALA A 60 -7.08 10.22 0.80
C ALA A 60 -8.57 10.50 1.08
N PRO A 61 -9.14 11.60 0.55
CA PRO A 61 -10.59 11.79 0.53
C PRO A 61 -11.27 10.64 -0.22
N VAL A 62 -12.23 9.97 0.44
CA VAL A 62 -13.03 8.89 -0.16
C VAL A 62 -14.51 9.26 -0.08
N SER A 63 -15.21 9.17 -1.22
CA SER A 63 -16.62 9.52 -1.34
C SER A 63 -17.44 8.37 -1.96
N GLY A 64 -18.76 8.50 -1.94
CA GLY A 64 -19.70 7.52 -2.51
C GLY A 64 -20.48 6.74 -1.46
N ASN A 65 -20.89 5.52 -1.81
CA ASN A 65 -21.54 4.59 -0.89
C ASN A 65 -20.52 3.54 -0.43
N LEU A 66 -20.15 3.57 0.85
CA LEU A 66 -19.17 2.67 1.46
C LEU A 66 -19.80 1.40 2.06
N GLU A 67 -21.10 1.18 1.86
CA GLU A 67 -21.78 -0.07 2.23
C GLU A 67 -21.56 -1.16 1.17
N LEU A 68 -21.83 -2.42 1.53
CA LEU A 68 -21.74 -3.56 0.62
C LEU A 68 -22.54 -3.34 -0.68
N GLY A 69 -21.90 -3.55 -1.83
CA GLY A 69 -22.44 -3.29 -3.17
C GLY A 69 -22.42 -1.81 -3.57
N GLY A 70 -21.99 -0.91 -2.68
CA GLY A 70 -21.82 0.51 -2.92
C GLY A 70 -20.60 0.82 -3.79
N ARG A 71 -20.69 1.91 -4.55
CA ARG A 71 -19.61 2.44 -5.39
C ARG A 71 -18.91 3.58 -4.66
N TYR A 72 -17.58 3.56 -4.67
CA TYR A 72 -16.74 4.57 -4.04
C TYR A 72 -15.81 5.23 -5.06
N ASP A 73 -15.29 6.39 -4.68
CA ASP A 73 -14.31 7.17 -5.43
C ASP A 73 -13.24 7.70 -4.48
N ILE A 74 -11.97 7.46 -4.79
CA ILE A 74 -10.80 8.01 -4.09
C ILE A 74 -10.29 9.19 -4.92
N GLU A 75 -10.30 10.38 -4.34
CA GLU A 75 -9.99 11.60 -5.08
C GLU A 75 -8.61 11.55 -5.74
N GLY A 76 -8.56 11.80 -7.05
CA GLY A 76 -7.33 11.82 -7.83
C GLY A 76 -6.67 10.46 -8.05
N ASN A 77 -7.31 9.36 -7.65
CA ASN A 77 -6.76 8.02 -7.70
C ASN A 77 -7.75 7.03 -8.33
N ALA A 78 -8.13 5.98 -7.61
CA ALA A 78 -8.97 4.90 -8.10
C ALA A 78 -10.43 5.05 -7.69
N SER A 79 -11.31 4.35 -8.40
CA SER A 79 -12.70 4.14 -7.98
C SER A 79 -12.98 2.65 -7.84
N GLY A 80 -14.16 2.27 -7.35
CA GLY A 80 -14.49 0.86 -7.26
C GLY A 80 -15.82 0.55 -6.61
N THR A 81 -15.98 -0.72 -6.24
CA THR A 81 -17.18 -1.26 -5.61
C THR A 81 -16.81 -2.07 -4.37
N VAL A 82 -17.57 -1.90 -3.28
CA VAL A 82 -17.46 -2.76 -2.09
C VAL A 82 -18.07 -4.12 -2.40
N THR A 83 -17.24 -5.16 -2.46
CA THR A 83 -17.63 -6.52 -2.90
C THR A 83 -17.88 -7.47 -1.75
N ALA A 84 -17.23 -7.25 -0.61
CA ALA A 84 -17.46 -7.97 0.64
C ALA A 84 -17.23 -7.02 1.83
N CYS A 85 -17.96 -7.22 2.93
CA CYS A 85 -17.79 -6.44 4.15
C CYS A 85 -18.31 -7.24 5.35
N GLU A 86 -17.42 -7.51 6.29
CA GLU A 86 -17.66 -8.24 7.54
C GLU A 86 -17.10 -7.43 8.72
N PRO A 87 -17.81 -6.39 9.19
CA PRO A 87 -17.31 -5.53 10.27
C PRO A 87 -17.19 -6.29 11.62
N PRO A 88 -16.17 -5.99 12.45
CA PRO A 88 -15.02 -5.09 12.21
C PRO A 88 -13.77 -5.82 11.68
N GLN A 89 -13.95 -6.93 10.95
CA GLN A 89 -12.87 -7.88 10.64
C GLN A 89 -12.29 -7.72 9.25
N SER A 90 -13.12 -7.55 8.20
CA SER A 90 -12.59 -7.44 6.85
C SER A 90 -13.53 -6.75 5.85
N TYR A 91 -12.96 -6.20 4.78
CA TYR A 91 -13.69 -5.80 3.58
C TYR A 91 -12.88 -6.07 2.32
N SER A 92 -13.57 -6.25 1.19
CA SER A 92 -12.96 -6.36 -0.12
C SER A 92 -13.58 -5.37 -1.10
N ILE A 93 -12.75 -4.78 -1.94
CA ILE A 93 -13.12 -3.76 -2.92
C ILE A 93 -12.52 -4.11 -4.28
N THR A 94 -13.23 -3.79 -5.37
CA THR A 94 -12.57 -3.65 -6.68
C THR A 94 -11.77 -2.37 -6.69
N TRP A 95 -10.61 -2.37 -7.33
CA TRP A 95 -9.78 -1.19 -7.52
C TRP A 95 -9.66 -0.91 -9.02
N GLU A 96 -10.34 0.14 -9.50
CA GLU A 96 -10.44 0.52 -10.90
C GLU A 96 -9.57 1.76 -11.15
N PHE A 97 -8.46 1.58 -11.87
CA PHE A 97 -7.49 2.64 -12.14
C PHE A 97 -6.83 2.45 -13.51
N GLY A 98 -6.64 3.55 -14.26
CA GLY A 98 -5.93 3.50 -15.54
C GLY A 98 -6.60 2.68 -16.65
N GLY A 99 -7.87 2.29 -16.48
CA GLY A 99 -8.60 1.39 -17.39
C GLY A 99 -8.50 -0.09 -17.02
N ASP A 100 -7.70 -0.42 -16.00
CA ASP A 100 -7.57 -1.76 -15.43
C ASP A 100 -8.40 -1.92 -14.15
N SER A 101 -8.60 -3.18 -13.74
CA SER A 101 -9.29 -3.53 -12.51
C SER A 101 -8.53 -4.62 -11.75
N SER A 102 -8.41 -4.42 -10.43
CA SER A 102 -7.81 -5.35 -9.47
C SER A 102 -8.71 -5.50 -8.24
N GLN A 103 -8.30 -6.30 -7.26
CA GLN A 103 -9.05 -6.48 -6.02
C GLN A 103 -8.14 -6.23 -4.81
N VAL A 104 -8.64 -5.41 -3.88
CA VAL A 104 -7.99 -5.15 -2.59
C VAL A 104 -8.85 -5.75 -1.48
N THR A 105 -8.22 -6.47 -0.56
CA THR A 105 -8.83 -6.95 0.67
C THR A 105 -8.08 -6.36 1.85
N VAL A 106 -8.81 -5.83 2.83
CA VAL A 106 -8.26 -5.36 4.10
C VAL A 106 -8.86 -6.20 5.21
N SER A 107 -8.01 -6.69 6.11
CA SER A 107 -8.39 -7.37 7.33
C SER A 107 -7.77 -6.71 8.55
N VAL A 108 -8.52 -6.75 9.66
CA VAL A 108 -8.12 -6.22 10.96
C VAL A 108 -8.34 -7.29 12.02
N GLU A 109 -7.33 -7.53 12.84
CA GLU A 109 -7.36 -8.55 13.89
C GLU A 109 -6.63 -8.12 15.16
N GLU A 110 -6.92 -8.82 16.28
CA GLU A 110 -6.21 -8.63 17.54
C GLU A 110 -4.76 -9.16 17.42
N ASP A 111 -3.80 -8.40 17.92
CA ASP A 111 -2.39 -8.80 18.03
C ASP A 111 -1.86 -8.47 19.43
N GLY A 112 -2.17 -9.34 20.38
CA GLY A 112 -1.85 -9.11 21.80
C GLY A 112 -2.63 -7.92 22.37
N ASP A 113 -1.93 -6.86 22.78
CA ASP A 113 -2.50 -5.59 23.24
C ASP A 113 -2.59 -4.54 22.12
N ARG A 114 -2.38 -4.95 20.87
CA ARG A 114 -2.40 -4.15 19.64
C ARG A 114 -3.48 -4.67 18.68
N ALA A 115 -3.67 -3.95 17.58
CA ALA A 115 -4.46 -4.39 16.45
C ALA A 115 -3.60 -4.41 15.19
N ARG A 116 -3.69 -5.48 14.40
CA ARG A 116 -2.97 -5.66 13.15
C ARG A 116 -3.90 -5.37 11.98
N MET A 117 -3.41 -4.59 11.02
CA MET A 117 -4.01 -4.45 9.69
C MET A 117 -3.18 -5.26 8.70
N THR A 118 -3.86 -6.03 7.86
CA THR A 118 -3.27 -6.67 6.67
C THR A 118 -4.05 -6.20 5.45
N LEU A 119 -3.33 -5.78 4.42
CA LEU A 119 -3.87 -5.44 3.12
C LEU A 119 -3.29 -6.38 2.08
N GLU A 120 -4.16 -6.97 1.27
CA GLU A 120 -3.79 -7.78 0.11
C GLU A 120 -4.29 -7.10 -1.16
N HIS A 121 -3.40 -6.84 -2.11
CA HIS A 121 -3.74 -6.31 -3.43
C HIS A 121 -3.44 -7.39 -4.48
N SER A 122 -4.51 -7.94 -5.04
CA SER A 122 -4.45 -8.98 -6.07
C SER A 122 -4.71 -8.41 -7.46
N HIS A 123 -3.89 -8.81 -8.43
CA HIS A 123 -4.00 -8.37 -9.81
C HIS A 123 -3.71 -9.53 -10.76
N SER A 124 -4.30 -9.47 -11.95
CA SER A 124 -4.12 -10.47 -12.99
C SER A 124 -3.90 -9.77 -14.32
N ALA A 125 -2.77 -10.03 -14.97
CA ALA A 125 -2.40 -9.42 -16.24
C ALA A 125 -1.66 -10.41 -17.14
N GLU A 126 -1.44 -10.02 -18.40
CA GLU A 126 -0.56 -10.76 -19.31
C GLU A 126 0.84 -10.90 -18.68
N ALA A 127 1.35 -12.13 -18.66
CA ALA A 127 2.66 -12.42 -18.12
C ALA A 127 3.75 -11.70 -18.92
N GLY A 128 4.69 -11.07 -18.22
CA GLY A 128 5.75 -10.29 -18.85
C GLY A 128 5.27 -8.97 -19.47
N SER A 129 4.15 -8.41 -19.00
CA SER A 129 3.72 -7.08 -19.40
C SER A 129 4.84 -6.04 -19.21
N ASP A 130 4.87 -5.03 -20.08
CA ASP A 130 5.90 -3.98 -20.04
C ASP A 130 5.92 -3.29 -18.67
N PHE A 131 4.75 -3.04 -18.08
CA PHE A 131 4.62 -2.38 -16.78
C PHE A 131 5.22 -3.23 -15.65
N TRP A 132 4.92 -4.53 -15.61
CA TRP A 132 5.49 -5.44 -14.61
C TRP A 132 7.00 -5.59 -14.79
N THR A 133 7.46 -5.76 -16.02
CA THR A 133 8.90 -5.87 -16.31
C THR A 133 9.65 -4.58 -15.93
N GLN A 134 9.02 -3.43 -16.12
CA GLN A 134 9.62 -2.15 -15.82
C GLN A 134 9.66 -1.86 -14.32
N PHE A 135 8.54 -1.97 -13.61
CA PHE A 135 8.45 -1.50 -12.22
C PHE A 135 8.31 -2.62 -11.18
N GLY A 136 7.98 -3.84 -11.61
CA GLY A 136 7.76 -4.97 -10.72
C GLY A 136 6.69 -4.69 -9.67
N PRO A 137 6.76 -5.34 -8.48
CA PRO A 137 5.79 -5.08 -7.40
C PRO A 137 5.90 -3.65 -6.83
N GLY A 138 7.06 -3.00 -6.95
CA GLY A 138 7.28 -1.65 -6.43
C GLY A 138 6.31 -0.60 -6.99
N ALA A 139 5.79 -0.80 -8.21
CA ALA A 139 4.87 0.13 -8.87
C ALA A 139 3.66 0.49 -8.00
N THR A 140 3.11 -0.51 -7.28
CA THR A 140 1.96 -0.33 -6.38
C THR A 140 2.35 -0.51 -4.91
N GLY A 141 3.31 -1.37 -4.61
CA GLY A 141 3.76 -1.63 -3.24
C GLY A 141 4.30 -0.40 -2.51
N VAL A 142 5.05 0.48 -3.18
CA VAL A 142 5.58 1.72 -2.55
C VAL A 142 4.45 2.68 -2.18
N GLY A 143 3.40 2.76 -2.99
CA GLY A 143 2.20 3.55 -2.68
C GLY A 143 1.48 3.04 -1.44
N TRP A 144 1.38 1.71 -1.28
CA TRP A 144 0.83 1.11 -0.07
C TRP A 144 1.71 1.35 1.16
N ASP A 145 3.03 1.29 1.02
CA ASP A 145 3.95 1.64 2.10
C ASP A 145 3.77 3.09 2.58
N LEU A 146 3.58 4.03 1.65
CA LEU A 146 3.28 5.43 1.97
C LEU A 146 1.92 5.58 2.67
N ALA A 147 0.91 4.81 2.27
CA ALA A 147 -0.38 4.78 2.95
C ALA A 147 -0.25 4.24 4.40
N PHE A 148 0.50 3.16 4.59
CA PHE A 148 0.77 2.60 5.92
C PHE A 148 1.58 3.57 6.80
N LEU A 149 2.50 4.34 6.21
CA LEU A 149 3.17 5.44 6.91
C LEU A 149 2.17 6.51 7.38
N GLY A 150 1.24 6.92 6.50
CA GLY A 150 0.17 7.84 6.87
C GLY A 150 -0.66 7.33 8.05
N LEU A 151 -1.06 6.05 8.03
CA LEU A 151 -1.82 5.43 9.11
C LEU A 151 -1.02 5.37 10.42
N ALA A 152 0.26 5.03 10.33
CA ALA A 152 1.18 5.02 11.47
C ALA A 152 1.29 6.40 12.12
N LEU A 153 1.45 7.45 11.33
CA LEU A 153 1.45 8.84 11.81
C LEU A 153 0.12 9.18 12.49
N HIS A 154 -1.01 8.80 11.87
CA HIS A 154 -2.34 9.09 12.38
C HIS A 154 -2.60 8.48 13.75
N LEU A 155 -2.26 7.20 13.92
CA LEU A 155 -2.55 6.46 15.15
C LEU A 155 -1.50 6.69 16.25
N MET A 156 -0.23 6.93 15.91
CA MET A 156 0.85 6.99 16.91
C MET A 156 1.36 8.40 17.23
N ALA A 157 1.42 9.28 16.23
CA ALA A 157 1.80 10.68 16.38
C ALA A 157 0.60 11.63 16.45
N GLY A 158 -0.61 11.16 16.13
CA GLY A 158 -1.79 12.01 16.03
C GLY A 158 -1.70 13.03 14.88
N THR A 159 -0.72 12.86 13.99
CA THR A 159 -0.55 13.67 12.77
C THR A 159 -1.05 12.88 11.57
N GLY A 160 -1.58 13.55 10.56
CA GLY A 160 -2.03 12.88 9.34
C GLY A 160 -0.89 12.48 8.42
N ARG A 161 -1.25 12.08 7.20
CA ARG A 161 -0.33 12.13 6.06
C ARG A 161 0.25 13.55 5.92
N PRO A 162 1.46 13.70 5.36
CA PRO A 162 2.01 15.03 5.06
C PRO A 162 1.04 15.88 4.23
N GLU A 163 0.87 17.16 4.59
CA GLU A 163 0.01 18.09 3.83
C GLU A 163 0.57 18.37 2.43
N ASP A 164 1.89 18.44 2.31
CA ASP A 164 2.63 18.57 1.07
C ASP A 164 3.41 17.28 0.80
N GLU A 165 2.76 16.36 0.08
CA GLU A 165 3.34 15.06 -0.28
C GLU A 165 4.59 15.22 -1.15
N GLU A 166 4.59 16.17 -2.09
CA GLU A 166 5.73 16.41 -2.98
C GLU A 166 6.94 16.90 -2.17
N ALA A 167 6.75 17.88 -1.30
CA ALA A 167 7.82 18.36 -0.43
C ALA A 167 8.32 17.28 0.55
N PHE A 168 7.42 16.41 1.04
CA PHE A 168 7.83 15.28 1.88
C PHE A 168 8.71 14.30 1.12
N ILE A 169 8.30 13.87 -0.07
CA ILE A 169 9.05 12.92 -0.89
C ILE A 169 10.42 13.47 -1.29
N GLN A 170 10.54 14.79 -1.49
CA GLN A 170 11.81 15.47 -1.78
C GLN A 170 12.66 15.77 -0.53
N SER A 171 12.17 15.48 0.68
CA SER A 171 12.95 15.59 1.90
C SER A 171 13.91 14.41 2.06
N GLU A 172 14.96 14.56 2.87
CA GLU A 172 15.90 13.46 3.17
C GLU A 172 15.17 12.22 3.74
N ALA A 173 14.21 12.42 4.62
CA ALA A 173 13.45 11.34 5.23
C ALA A 173 12.52 10.63 4.24
N GLY A 174 11.82 11.39 3.39
CA GLY A 174 10.95 10.84 2.34
C GLY A 174 11.76 10.09 1.27
N GLU A 175 12.89 10.66 0.85
CA GLU A 175 13.79 10.01 -0.11
C GLU A 175 14.32 8.68 0.44
N MET A 176 14.82 8.66 1.68
CA MET A 176 15.28 7.43 2.32
C MET A 176 14.16 6.39 2.44
N PHE A 177 12.95 6.81 2.80
CA PHE A 177 11.79 5.94 2.91
C PHE A 177 11.44 5.28 1.56
N VAL A 178 11.33 6.07 0.49
CA VAL A 178 11.01 5.57 -0.86
C VAL A 178 12.06 4.59 -1.36
N ARG A 179 13.34 4.90 -1.16
CA ARG A 179 14.45 4.03 -1.54
C ARG A 179 14.38 2.69 -0.81
N GLU A 180 14.16 2.73 0.49
CA GLU A 180 14.09 1.53 1.31
C GLU A 180 12.86 0.67 0.99
N SER A 181 11.69 1.30 0.83
CA SER A 181 10.47 0.60 0.40
C SER A 181 10.65 -0.06 -0.97
N SER A 182 11.18 0.67 -1.97
CA SER A 182 11.43 0.12 -3.31
C SER A 182 12.39 -1.06 -3.26
N ARG A 183 13.47 -0.95 -2.48
CA ARG A 183 14.46 -2.01 -2.27
C ARG A 183 13.81 -3.27 -1.69
N ARG A 184 12.96 -3.13 -0.66
CA ARG A 184 12.27 -4.27 -0.01
C ARG A 184 11.26 -4.96 -0.92
N TRP A 185 10.55 -4.20 -1.77
CA TRP A 185 9.72 -4.82 -2.81
C TRP A 185 10.54 -5.54 -3.88
N GLY A 186 11.72 -5.02 -4.21
CA GLY A 186 12.70 -5.74 -5.04
C GLY A 186 13.16 -7.06 -4.40
N GLU A 187 13.46 -7.06 -3.11
CA GLU A 187 13.81 -8.28 -2.35
C GLU A 187 12.68 -9.31 -2.39
N ALA A 188 11.44 -8.90 -2.08
CA ALA A 188 10.27 -9.77 -2.15
C ALA A 188 10.06 -10.34 -3.58
N SER A 189 10.31 -9.52 -4.61
CA SER A 189 10.26 -9.96 -6.01
C SER A 189 11.29 -11.06 -6.32
N ALA A 190 12.51 -10.91 -5.78
CA ALA A 190 13.59 -11.87 -5.97
C ALA A 190 13.34 -13.18 -5.20
N GLU A 191 12.79 -13.10 -3.99
CA GLU A 191 12.39 -14.25 -3.18
C GLU A 191 11.30 -15.09 -3.88
N GLU A 192 10.38 -14.43 -4.59
CA GLU A 192 9.36 -15.08 -5.43
C GLU A 192 9.87 -15.53 -6.82
N GLY A 193 11.19 -15.50 -7.04
CA GLY A 193 11.83 -16.12 -8.20
C GLY A 193 12.10 -15.20 -9.38
N THR A 194 11.89 -13.89 -9.25
CA THR A 194 12.42 -12.93 -10.23
C THR A 194 13.95 -12.94 -10.18
N PRO A 195 14.68 -12.95 -11.32
CA PRO A 195 16.13 -12.83 -11.28
C PRO A 195 16.57 -11.58 -10.49
N GLU A 196 17.53 -11.73 -9.58
CA GLU A 196 17.96 -10.67 -8.65
C GLU A 196 18.33 -9.35 -9.36
N ALA A 197 19.01 -9.46 -10.51
CA ALA A 197 19.38 -8.29 -11.32
C ALA A 197 18.15 -7.55 -11.89
N ASP A 198 17.12 -8.29 -12.32
CA ASP A 198 15.90 -7.72 -12.88
C ASP A 198 15.05 -7.08 -11.78
N ALA A 199 14.93 -7.75 -10.63
CA ALA A 199 14.24 -7.23 -9.44
C ALA A 199 14.91 -5.94 -8.92
N THR A 200 16.24 -5.93 -8.84
CA THR A 200 17.01 -4.73 -8.45
C THR A 200 16.78 -3.58 -9.42
N ALA A 201 16.87 -3.84 -10.73
CA ALA A 201 16.67 -2.81 -11.74
C ALA A 201 15.23 -2.25 -11.74
N ALA A 202 14.23 -3.10 -11.46
CA ALA A 202 12.84 -2.67 -11.32
C ALA A 202 12.64 -1.80 -10.07
N ALA A 203 13.27 -2.14 -8.95
CA ALA A 203 13.26 -1.32 -7.74
C ALA A 203 13.92 0.05 -7.95
N GLU A 204 15.03 0.12 -8.69
CA GLU A 204 15.69 1.39 -9.05
C GLU A 204 14.79 2.28 -9.93
N ARG A 205 14.12 1.70 -10.93
CA ARG A 205 13.18 2.45 -11.78
C ARG A 205 11.96 2.93 -11.00
N THR A 206 11.44 2.11 -10.09
CA THR A 206 10.36 2.50 -9.17
C THR A 206 10.80 3.66 -8.27
N THR A 207 12.00 3.56 -7.69
CA THR A 207 12.59 4.64 -6.89
C THR A 207 12.65 5.93 -7.70
N GLY A 208 13.18 5.86 -8.93
CA GLY A 208 13.27 7.03 -9.81
C GLY A 208 11.91 7.66 -10.11
N PHE A 209 10.89 6.84 -10.36
CA PHE A 209 9.52 7.30 -10.58
C PHE A 209 8.96 8.06 -9.37
N TYR A 210 9.00 7.48 -8.17
CA TYR A 210 8.48 8.12 -6.96
C TYR A 210 9.25 9.38 -6.58
N LEU A 211 10.56 9.44 -6.85
CA LEU A 211 11.39 10.62 -6.57
C LEU A 211 11.35 11.69 -7.68
N GLY A 212 10.58 11.48 -8.76
CA GLY A 212 10.53 12.40 -9.91
C GLY A 212 11.85 12.50 -10.68
N GLN A 213 12.70 11.48 -10.61
CA GLN A 213 13.98 11.41 -11.31
C GLN A 213 13.76 11.03 -12.79
N PRO A 214 14.63 11.48 -13.70
CA PRO A 214 14.53 11.08 -15.10
C PRO A 214 14.70 9.56 -15.23
N PRO A 215 14.04 8.93 -16.22
CA PRO A 215 14.19 7.49 -16.47
C PRO A 215 15.66 7.16 -16.76
N ALA A 216 16.14 6.08 -16.12
CA ALA A 216 17.51 5.56 -16.27
C ALA A 216 17.78 4.98 -17.67
#